data_AF-A0A661RXW6-F1
#
_entry.id   AF-A0A661RXW6-F1
#
_cell.length_a   1.000
_cell.length_b   1.000
_cell.length_c   1.000
_cell.angle_alpha   90.00
_cell.angle_beta   90.00
_cell.angle_gamma   90.00
#
_symmetry.space_group_name_H-M   'P 1'
#
loop_
_entity.id
_entity.type
_entity.pdbx_description
1 polymer ?
#
loop_
_entity_poly.entity_id
_entity_poly.type
_entity_poly.pdbx_seq_one_letter_code
_entity_poly.pdbx_strand_id
1 'polypeptide(L)' 'PKFGARPLARIIQTRIKDKFTDEILFGKLEKGGKISIGLKNNKLNFTFKS' A
#
# COMPACT_ATOMS: atom_id res chain seq x y z
N PRO A 1 19.32 -16.95 -7.08
CA PRO A 1 18.44 -16.56 -5.95
C PRO A 1 17.21 -17.50 -5.83
N LYS A 2 17.13 -18.28 -4.74
CA LYS A 2 16.24 -19.47 -4.60
C LYS A 2 14.73 -19.21 -4.69
N PHE A 3 14.28 -17.94 -4.71
CA PHE A 3 12.85 -17.56 -4.78
C PHE A 3 12.51 -16.35 -5.67
N GLY A 4 13.47 -15.73 -6.36
CA GLY A 4 13.23 -14.53 -7.18
C GLY A 4 12.46 -13.42 -6.45
N ALA A 5 11.64 -12.65 -7.17
CA ALA A 5 10.83 -11.55 -6.62
C ALA A 5 9.45 -11.99 -6.07
N ARG A 6 9.09 -13.28 -6.13
CA ARG A 6 7.81 -13.79 -5.61
C ARG A 6 7.53 -13.40 -4.15
N PRO A 7 8.51 -13.45 -3.22
CA PRO A 7 8.31 -12.99 -1.85
C PRO A 7 7.97 -11.50 -1.75
N LEU A 8 8.56 -10.66 -2.63
CA LEU A 8 8.33 -9.20 -2.63
C LEU A 8 6.89 -8.86 -3.02
N ALA A 9 6.33 -9.55 -4.01
CA ALA A 9 4.94 -9.35 -4.42
C ALA A 9 3.96 -9.63 -3.27
N ARG A 10 4.21 -10.69 -2.50
CA ARG A 10 3.36 -11.05 -1.35
C ARG A 10 3.45 -10.02 -0.22
N ILE A 11 4.65 -9.50 0.05
CA ILE A 11 4.86 -8.44 1.04
C ILE A 11 4.13 -7.16 0.64
N ILE A 12 4.24 -6.75 -0.63
CA ILE A 12 3.52 -5.58 -1.16
C ILE A 12 2.00 -5.78 -1.02
N GLN A 13 1.48 -6.95 -1.39
CA GLN A 13 0.05 -7.21 -1.30
C GLN A 13 -0.47 -7.09 0.14
N THR A 14 0.16 -7.78 1.09
CA THR A 14 -0.28 -7.79 2.49
C THR A 14 -0.02 -6.50 3.25
N ARG A 15 1.08 -5.78 2.98
CA ARG A 15 1.43 -4.55 3.70
C ARG A 15 0.81 -3.30 3.10
N ILE A 16 0.47 -3.33 1.81
CA ILE A 16 0.02 -2.16 1.06
C ILE A 16 -1.41 -2.35 0.55
N LYS A 17 -1.66 -3.32 -0.34
CA LYS A 17 -2.97 -3.45 -1.01
C LYS A 17 -4.10 -3.75 -0.03
N ASP A 18 -3.94 -4.76 0.82
CA ASP A 18 -4.99 -5.19 1.75
C ASP A 18 -5.33 -4.08 2.75
N LYS A 19 -4.36 -3.23 3.11
CA LYS A 19 -4.56 -2.09 4.02
C LYS A 19 -5.32 -0.92 3.38
N PHE A 20 -5.37 -0.85 2.06
CA PHE A 20 -6.09 0.20 1.34
C PHE A 20 -7.44 -0.24 0.83
N THR A 21 -7.77 -1.52 0.85
CA THR A 21 -9.06 -2.03 0.40
C THR A 21 -10.21 -1.31 1.12
N ASP A 22 -10.13 -1.14 2.44
CA ASP A 22 -11.16 -0.43 3.20
C ASP A 22 -11.23 1.06 2.84
N GLU A 23 -10.10 1.72 2.60
CA GLU A 23 -10.05 3.13 2.19
C GLU A 23 -10.62 3.35 0.78
N ILE A 24 -10.48 2.35 -0.11
CA ILE A 24 -11.02 2.35 -1.46
C ILE A 24 -12.52 2.04 -1.45
N LEU A 25 -12.98 1.16 -0.57
CA LEU A 25 -14.38 0.76 -0.51
C LEU A 25 -15.23 1.77 0.28
N PHE A 26 -14.70 2.34 1.36
CA PHE A 26 -15.48 3.09 2.35
C PHE A 26 -14.80 4.35 2.90
N GLY A 27 -13.57 4.64 2.47
CA GLY A 27 -12.75 5.72 3.04
C GLY A 27 -12.40 6.82 2.04
N LYS A 28 -11.22 7.41 2.22
CA LYS A 28 -10.81 8.62 1.49
C LYS A 28 -10.57 8.43 0.00
N LEU A 29 -10.60 7.18 -0.48
CA LEU A 29 -10.37 6.81 -1.88
C LEU A 29 -11.62 6.23 -2.55
N GLU A 30 -12.79 6.29 -1.90
CA GLU A 30 -14.07 5.82 -2.46
C GLU A 30 -14.36 6.45 -3.82
N LYS A 31 -14.02 7.74 -4.00
CA LYS A 31 -14.20 8.48 -5.26
C LYS A 31 -12.96 8.48 -6.15
N GLY A 32 -11.98 7.63 -5.84
CA GLY A 32 -10.65 7.68 -6.42
C GLY A 32 -9.76 8.76 -5.79
N GLY A 33 -8.47 8.69 -6.07
CA GLY A 33 -7.46 9.59 -5.53
C GLY A 33 -6.05 9.07 -5.74
N LYS A 34 -5.05 9.83 -5.30
CA LYS A 34 -3.64 9.40 -5.36
C LYS A 34 -3.11 9.16 -3.97
N ILE A 35 -2.49 7.99 -3.76
CA ILE A 35 -1.75 7.70 -2.53
C ILE A 35 -0.25 7.81 -2.83
N SER A 36 0.47 8.51 -1.97
CA SER A 36 1.93 8.48 -1.94
C SER A 36 2.38 7.61 -0.77
N ILE A 37 3.22 6.61 -1.06
CA ILE A 37 3.79 5.71 -0.06
C ILE A 37 5.25 6.08 0.13
N GLY A 38 5.63 6.46 1.35
CA GLY A 38 7.00 6.72 1.74
C GLY A 38 7.51 5.67 2.73
N LEU A 39 8.83 5.56 2.85
CA LEU A 39 9.50 4.79 3.89
C LEU A 39 10.34 5.75 4.74
N LYS A 40 10.06 5.86 6.04
CA LYS A 40 10.83 6.67 6.98
C LYS A 40 11.06 5.87 8.26
N ASN A 41 12.31 5.82 8.73
CA ASN A 41 12.70 5.08 9.94
C ASN A 41 12.21 3.62 9.96
N ASN A 42 12.36 2.91 8.83
CA ASN A 42 11.85 1.54 8.63
C ASN A 42 10.32 1.36 8.79
N LYS A 43 9.56 2.46 8.78
CA LYS A 43 8.09 2.45 8.82
C LYS A 43 7.54 3.00 7.53
N LEU A 44 6.52 2.31 6.99
CA LEU A 44 5.76 2.82 5.85
C LEU A 44 4.89 3.98 6.32
N ASN A 45 4.96 5.09 5.59
CA ASN A 45 4.12 6.25 5.78
C ASN A 45 3.21 6.42 4.55
N PHE A 46 1.95 6.74 4.79
CA PHE A 46 0.93 6.82 3.75
C PHE A 46 0.33 8.22 3.73
N THR A 47 0.44 8.90 2.59
CA THR A 47 -0.13 10.23 2.39
C THR A 47 -1.18 10.17 1.30
N PHE A 48 -2.42 10.51 1.66
CA PHE A 48 -3.53 10.60 0.72
C PHE A 48 -3.59 12.01 0.14
N LYS A 49 -3.58 12.12 -1.18
CA LYS A 49 -3.84 13.36 -1.91
C LYS A 49 -5.18 13.19 -2.62
N SER A 50 -6.18 13.93 -2.14
CA SER A 50 -7.48 14.11 -2.80
C SER A 50 -7.31 14.86 -4.11
#